data_AF-A0A317CA80-F1
#
_entry.id   AF-A0A317CA80-F1
#
_cell.length_a   1.000
_cell.length_b   1.000
_cell.length_c   1.000
_cell.angle_alpha   90.00
_cell.angle_beta   90.00
_cell.angle_gamma   90.00
#
_symmetry.space_group_name_H-M   'P 1'
#
loop_
_entity.id
_entity.type
_entity.pdbx_description
1 polymer ?
#
loop_
_entity_poly.entity_id
_entity_poly.type
_entity_poly.pdbx_seq_one_letter_code
_entity_poly.pdbx_strand_id
1 'polypeptide(L)'
;MATVKTKTEAKVQEAVEKTQEFATKQITASEKATESMIEFNAAMFKNSEVVAKKVYDNYLSNVAASFEAMKSLNKASDAAEFYKVASKNSATASEKFMEQSKDLIELSGKMIKETTEIGQSAYAKSFASSM
;
A
#
# COMPACT_ATOMS: atom_id res chain seq x y z
N MET A 1 -13.07 62.29 22.82
CA MET A 1 -12.20 61.72 21.76
C MET A 1 -11.28 60.60 22.25
N ALA A 2 -10.74 60.63 23.48
CA ALA A 2 -9.88 59.57 24.00
C ALA A 2 -10.53 58.17 24.09
N THR A 3 -11.80 58.09 24.50
CA THR A 3 -12.56 56.83 24.69
C THR A 3 -12.93 56.12 23.39
N VAL A 4 -12.89 56.82 22.25
CA VAL A 4 -13.15 56.24 20.91
C VAL A 4 -11.88 55.59 20.36
N LYS A 5 -10.71 56.18 20.62
CA LYS A 5 -9.40 55.66 20.22
C LYS A 5 -9.11 54.29 20.85
N THR A 6 -9.36 54.16 22.16
CA THR A 6 -9.15 52.92 22.91
C THR A 6 -10.11 51.79 22.50
N LYS A 7 -11.36 52.10 22.13
CA LYS A 7 -12.30 51.11 21.58
C LYS A 7 -11.91 50.63 20.19
N THR A 8 -11.34 51.50 19.36
CA THR A 8 -10.85 51.13 18.02
C THR A 8 -9.58 50.28 18.13
N GLU A 9 -8.64 50.65 19.00
CA GLU A 9 -7.41 49.88 19.27
C GLU A 9 -7.73 48.46 19.79
N ALA A 10 -8.66 48.32 20.74
CA ALA A 10 -9.08 47.02 21.25
C ALA A 10 -9.72 46.12 20.18
N LYS A 11 -10.54 46.69 19.28
CA LYS A 11 -11.14 45.93 18.16
C LYS A 11 -10.11 45.52 17.12
N VAL A 12 -9.11 46.36 16.85
CA VAL A 12 -8.00 46.03 15.96
C VAL A 12 -7.17 44.89 16.56
N GLN A 13 -6.90 44.93 17.87
CA GLN A 13 -6.16 43.88 18.55
C GLN A 13 -6.91 42.53 18.55
N GLU A 14 -8.22 42.53 18.83
CA GLU A 14 -9.06 41.33 18.73
C GLU A 14 -9.08 40.76 17.29
N ALA A 15 -9.10 41.62 16.27
CA ALA A 15 -9.04 41.18 14.87
C ALA A 15 -7.67 40.57 14.50
N VAL A 16 -6.57 41.13 15.03
CA VAL A 16 -5.22 40.57 14.86
C VAL A 16 -5.11 39.21 15.55
N GLU A 17 -5.57 39.08 16.79
CA GLU A 17 -5.55 37.81 17.54
C GLU A 17 -6.35 36.72 16.82
N LYS A 18 -7.56 37.04 16.34
CA LYS A 18 -8.38 36.11 15.54
C LYS A 18 -7.70 35.71 14.23
N THR A 19 -7.01 36.63 13.57
CA THR A 19 -6.27 36.35 12.33
C THR A 19 -5.09 35.43 12.61
N GLN A 20 -4.36 35.64 13.70
CA GLN A 20 -3.24 34.79 14.13
C GLN A 20 -3.72 33.39 14.54
N GLU A 21 -4.84 33.28 15.26
CA GLU A 21 -5.45 31.99 15.61
C GLU A 21 -5.88 31.22 14.35
N PHE A 22 -6.56 31.90 13.41
CA PHE A 22 -6.94 31.29 12.14
C PHE A 22 -5.73 30.82 11.34
N ALA A 23 -4.69 31.66 11.20
CA ALA A 23 -3.47 31.31 10.49
C ALA A 23 -2.78 30.10 11.12
N THR A 24 -2.70 30.03 12.45
CA THR A 24 -2.10 28.92 13.18
C THR A 24 -2.88 27.61 12.97
N LYS A 25 -4.22 27.65 12.98
CA LYS A 25 -5.07 26.50 12.64
C LYS A 25 -4.83 26.03 11.21
N GLN A 26 -4.74 26.97 10.26
CA GLN A 26 -4.48 26.68 8.85
C GLN A 26 -3.12 26.00 8.63
N ILE A 27 -2.07 26.50 9.29
CA ILE A 27 -0.72 25.91 9.27
C ILE A 27 -0.77 24.49 9.84
N THR A 28 -1.36 24.31 11.03
CA THR A 28 -1.45 23.00 11.69
C THR A 28 -2.24 21.98 10.85
N ALA A 29 -3.33 22.42 10.22
CA ALA A 29 -4.11 21.57 9.32
C ALA A 29 -3.29 21.18 8.08
N SER A 30 -2.53 22.11 7.51
CA SER A 30 -1.68 21.87 6.34
C SER A 30 -0.50 20.94 6.63
N GLU A 31 0.14 21.09 7.80
CA GLU A 31 1.21 20.19 8.27
C GLU A 31 0.67 18.76 8.40
N LYS A 32 -0.45 18.58 9.12
CA LYS A 32 -1.06 17.26 9.30
C LYS A 32 -1.55 16.63 7.99
N ALA A 33 -2.08 17.43 7.06
CA ALA A 33 -2.46 16.95 5.73
C ALA A 33 -1.22 16.44 4.98
N THR A 34 -0.11 17.17 5.04
CA THR A 34 1.16 16.79 4.42
C THR A 34 1.73 15.52 5.03
N GLU A 35 1.78 15.41 6.37
CA GLU A 35 2.19 14.20 7.08
C GLU A 35 1.33 13.00 6.69
N SER A 36 0.01 13.18 6.62
CA SER A 36 -0.93 12.14 6.23
C SER A 36 -0.72 11.67 4.77
N MET A 37 -0.39 12.59 3.85
CA MET A 37 -0.02 12.22 2.47
C MET A 37 1.30 11.46 2.41
N ILE A 38 2.28 11.81 3.26
CA ILE A 38 3.55 11.08 3.36
C ILE A 38 3.30 9.66 3.88
N GLU A 39 2.51 9.50 4.94
CA GLU A 39 2.12 8.19 5.51
C GLU A 39 1.44 7.32 4.45
N PHE A 40 0.49 7.89 3.70
CA PHE A 40 -0.22 7.19 2.63
C PHE A 40 0.72 6.73 1.51
N ASN A 41 1.59 7.62 1.02
CA ASN A 41 2.55 7.28 -0.03
C ASN A 41 3.54 6.21 0.43
N ALA A 42 4.04 6.32 1.66
CA ALA A 42 4.94 5.31 2.23
C ALA A 42 4.28 3.92 2.30
N ALA A 43 3.02 3.87 2.73
CA ALA A 43 2.24 2.63 2.75
C ALA A 43 2.05 2.05 1.35
N MET A 44 1.68 2.87 0.36
CA MET A 44 1.54 2.46 -1.04
C MET A 44 2.82 1.85 -1.59
N PHE A 45 3.98 2.49 -1.38
CA PHE A 45 5.26 1.99 -1.87
C PHE A 45 5.66 0.68 -1.18
N LYS A 46 5.57 0.63 0.15
CA LYS A 46 5.89 -0.58 0.92
C LYS A 46 5.01 -1.76 0.48
N ASN A 47 3.72 -1.54 0.33
CA ASN A 47 2.78 -2.58 -0.07
C ASN A 47 3.03 -3.05 -1.51
N SER A 48 3.40 -2.14 -2.41
CA SER A 48 3.80 -2.46 -3.78
C SER A 48 5.08 -3.30 -3.80
N GLU A 49 6.06 -2.99 -2.95
CA GLU A 49 7.29 -3.78 -2.82
C GLU A 49 7.01 -5.22 -2.36
N VAL A 50 6.11 -5.41 -1.40
CA VAL A 50 5.71 -6.73 -0.90
C VAL A 50 5.09 -7.57 -2.02
N VAL A 51 4.18 -6.99 -2.81
CA VAL A 51 3.57 -7.68 -3.97
C VAL A 51 4.62 -8.01 -5.02
N ALA A 52 5.48 -7.04 -5.38
CA ALA A 52 6.54 -7.24 -6.36
C ALA A 52 7.50 -8.36 -5.94
N LYS A 53 7.89 -8.40 -4.66
CA LYS A 53 8.72 -9.47 -4.09
C LYS A 53 8.04 -10.82 -4.21
N LYS A 54 6.75 -10.94 -3.88
CA LYS A 54 6.01 -12.21 -4.01
C LYS A 54 5.93 -12.69 -5.47
N VAL A 55 5.72 -11.79 -6.43
CA VAL A 55 5.74 -12.13 -7.86
C VAL A 55 7.12 -12.67 -8.26
N TYR A 56 8.19 -12.02 -7.80
CA TYR A 56 9.56 -12.46 -8.07
C TYR A 56 9.87 -13.82 -7.43
N ASP A 57 9.47 -14.04 -6.18
CA ASP A 57 9.64 -15.32 -5.49
C ASP A 57 8.87 -16.45 -6.20
N ASN A 58 7.65 -16.16 -6.68
CA ASN A 58 6.87 -17.10 -7.50
C ASN A 58 7.60 -17.43 -8.82
N TYR A 59 8.19 -16.44 -9.48
CA TYR A 59 8.99 -16.63 -10.69
C TYR A 59 10.19 -17.57 -10.43
N LEU A 60 11.01 -17.27 -9.41
CA LEU A 60 12.16 -18.12 -9.05
C LEU A 60 11.74 -19.55 -8.73
N SER A 61 10.64 -19.70 -7.99
CA SER A 61 10.07 -21.00 -7.66
C SER A 61 9.60 -21.77 -8.90
N ASN A 62 9.06 -21.09 -9.91
CA ASN A 62 8.63 -21.71 -11.16
C ASN A 62 9.82 -22.13 -12.03
N VAL A 63 10.85 -21.30 -12.12
CA VAL A 63 12.11 -21.66 -12.79
C VAL A 63 12.72 -22.91 -12.17
N ALA A 64 12.83 -22.98 -10.84
CA ALA A 64 13.33 -24.15 -10.15
C ALA A 64 12.49 -25.40 -10.44
N ALA A 65 11.15 -25.28 -10.42
CA ALA A 65 10.25 -26.38 -10.74
C ALA A 65 10.40 -26.87 -12.19
N SER A 66 10.60 -25.97 -13.16
CA SER A 66 10.87 -26.34 -14.55
C SER A 66 12.17 -27.14 -14.70
N PHE A 67 13.23 -26.74 -13.99
CA PHE A 67 14.48 -27.51 -14.01
C PHE A 67 14.33 -28.91 -13.39
N GLU A 68 13.63 -29.02 -12.26
CA GLU A 68 13.36 -30.33 -11.65
C GLU A 68 12.45 -31.20 -12.53
N ALA A 69 11.47 -30.61 -13.21
CA ALA A 69 10.64 -31.31 -14.19
C ALA A 69 11.47 -31.83 -15.38
N MET A 70 12.41 -31.05 -15.89
CA MET A 70 13.31 -31.49 -16.96
C MET A 70 14.24 -32.61 -16.47
N LYS A 71 14.77 -32.52 -15.25
CA LYS A 71 15.57 -33.60 -14.65
C LYS A 71 14.77 -34.89 -14.48
N SER A 72 13.50 -34.81 -14.10
CA SER A 72 12.65 -36.00 -13.95
C SER A 72 12.32 -36.61 -15.31
N LEU A 73 12.06 -35.79 -16.34
CA LEU A 73 11.85 -36.26 -17.71
C LEU A 73 13.10 -36.95 -18.29
N ASN A 74 14.29 -36.40 -18.04
CA ASN A 74 15.56 -37.01 -18.49
C ASN A 74 15.87 -38.37 -17.85
N LYS A 75 15.18 -38.73 -16.76
CA LYS A 75 15.32 -40.03 -16.09
C LYS A 75 14.34 -41.09 -16.59
N ALA A 76 13.38 -40.72 -17.45
CA ALA A 76 12.43 -41.67 -18.01
C ALA A 76 13.15 -42.68 -18.91
N SER A 77 12.90 -43.96 -18.68
CA SER A 77 13.55 -45.07 -19.40
C SER A 77 12.90 -45.37 -20.75
N ASP A 78 11.62 -44.99 -20.92
CA ASP A 78 10.87 -45.17 -22.15
C ASP A 78 9.80 -44.07 -22.35
N ALA A 79 9.09 -44.15 -23.48
CA ALA A 79 8.04 -43.20 -23.83
C ALA A 79 6.85 -43.23 -22.85
N ALA A 80 6.46 -44.40 -22.33
CA ALA A 80 5.34 -44.51 -21.41
C ALA A 80 5.65 -43.86 -20.06
N GLU A 81 6.86 -44.09 -19.53
CA GLU A 81 7.36 -43.43 -18.33
C GLU A 81 7.51 -41.92 -18.55
N PHE A 82 8.00 -41.50 -19.72
CA PHE A 82 8.09 -40.09 -20.07
C PHE A 82 6.72 -39.40 -20.03
N TYR A 83 5.70 -39.98 -20.68
CA TYR A 83 4.34 -39.42 -20.66
C TYR A 83 3.74 -39.36 -19.26
N LYS A 84 3.99 -40.39 -18.43
CA LYS A 84 3.55 -40.42 -17.04
C LYS A 84 4.20 -39.30 -16.21
N VAL A 85 5.52 -39.12 -16.35
CA VAL A 85 6.25 -38.06 -15.66
C VAL A 85 5.83 -36.67 -16.17
N ALA A 86 5.69 -36.50 -17.48
CA ALA A 86 5.22 -35.25 -18.09
C ALA A 86 3.83 -34.85 -17.59
N SER A 87 2.89 -35.80 -17.58
CA SER A 87 1.52 -35.57 -17.09
C SER A 87 1.50 -35.19 -15.61
N LYS A 88 2.30 -35.87 -14.78
CA LYS A 88 2.45 -35.54 -13.36
C LYS A 88 3.03 -34.14 -13.16
N ASN A 89 4.11 -33.80 -13.87
CA ASN A 89 4.73 -32.47 -13.80
C ASN A 89 3.74 -31.38 -14.23
N SER A 90 2.93 -31.63 -15.27
CA SER A 90 1.90 -30.70 -15.73
C SER A 90 0.81 -30.49 -14.69
N ALA A 91 0.35 -31.55 -14.03
CA ALA A 91 -0.65 -31.44 -12.95
C ALA A 91 -0.10 -30.61 -11.77
N THR A 92 1.12 -30.92 -11.32
CA THR A 92 1.79 -30.15 -10.25
C THR A 92 2.02 -28.69 -10.62
N ALA A 93 2.38 -28.40 -11.88
CA ALA A 93 2.53 -27.02 -12.36
C ALA A 93 1.19 -26.26 -12.31
N SER A 94 0.09 -26.93 -12.69
CA SER A 94 -1.25 -26.34 -12.63
C SER A 94 -1.70 -26.07 -11.19
N GLU A 95 -1.47 -27.01 -10.27
CA GLU A 95 -1.76 -26.83 -8.84
C GLU A 95 -0.99 -25.65 -8.26
N LYS A 96 0.31 -25.59 -8.54
CA LYS A 96 1.18 -24.51 -8.08
C LYS A 96 0.77 -23.16 -8.65
N PHE A 97 0.38 -23.10 -9.93
CA PHE A 97 -0.12 -21.86 -10.53
C PHE A 97 -1.39 -21.38 -9.82
N MET A 98 -2.32 -22.29 -9.52
CA MET A 98 -3.54 -21.95 -8.78
C MET A 98 -3.25 -21.45 -7.37
N GLU A 99 -2.34 -22.10 -6.65
CA GLU A 99 -1.90 -21.69 -5.31
C GLU A 99 -1.25 -20.30 -5.34
N GLN A 100 -0.27 -20.10 -6.21
CA GLN A 100 0.40 -18.80 -6.39
C GLN A 100 -0.57 -17.69 -6.77
N SER A 101 -1.59 -17.99 -7.58
CA SER A 101 -2.63 -17.02 -7.96
C SER A 101 -3.51 -16.64 -6.78
N LYS A 102 -3.94 -17.63 -5.96
CA LYS A 102 -4.72 -17.37 -4.74
C LYS A 102 -3.94 -16.54 -3.74
N ASP A 103 -2.68 -16.92 -3.49
CA ASP A 103 -1.76 -16.17 -2.62
C ASP A 103 -1.63 -14.71 -3.06
N LEU A 104 -1.45 -14.48 -4.37
CA LEU A 104 -1.27 -13.13 -4.90
C LEU A 104 -2.55 -12.29 -4.77
N ILE A 105 -3.72 -12.89 -5.02
CA ILE A 105 -5.02 -12.24 -4.86
C ILE A 105 -5.25 -11.88 -3.39
N GLU A 106 -5.00 -12.80 -2.47
CA GLU A 106 -5.16 -12.57 -1.03
C GLU A 106 -4.20 -11.47 -0.54
N LEU A 107 -2.94 -11.54 -0.95
CA LEU A 107 -1.94 -10.53 -0.63
C LEU A 107 -2.34 -9.15 -1.15
N SER A 108 -2.72 -9.07 -2.43
CA SER A 108 -3.14 -7.81 -3.06
C SER A 108 -4.38 -7.24 -2.37
N GLY A 109 -5.35 -8.09 -2.02
CA GLY A 109 -6.55 -7.67 -1.28
C GLY A 109 -6.21 -7.12 0.11
N LYS A 110 -5.31 -7.77 0.86
CA LYS A 110 -4.81 -7.27 2.15
C LYS A 110 -4.14 -5.92 1.99
N MET A 111 -3.26 -5.78 1.01
CA MET A 111 -2.53 -4.52 0.75
C MET A 111 -3.46 -3.37 0.37
N ILE A 112 -4.46 -3.61 -0.50
CA ILE A 112 -5.47 -2.61 -0.86
C ILE A 112 -6.26 -2.17 0.37
N LYS A 113 -6.66 -3.13 1.22
CA LYS A 113 -7.39 -2.84 2.45
C LYS A 113 -6.56 -1.99 3.41
N GLU A 114 -5.33 -2.38 3.69
CA GLU A 114 -4.42 -1.63 4.56
C GLU A 114 -4.17 -0.20 4.05
N THR A 115 -3.89 -0.05 2.75
CA THR A 115 -3.74 1.28 2.13
C THR A 115 -5.02 2.11 2.26
N THR A 116 -6.19 1.50 2.07
CA THR A 116 -7.49 2.19 2.18
C THR A 116 -7.73 2.66 3.61
N GLU A 117 -7.46 1.83 4.61
CA GLU A 117 -7.58 2.18 6.03
C GLU A 117 -6.63 3.33 6.41
N ILE A 118 -5.40 3.32 5.89
CA ILE A 118 -4.44 4.42 6.07
C ILE A 118 -4.95 5.70 5.39
N GLY A 119 -5.48 5.61 4.18
CA GLY A 119 -6.07 6.74 3.46
C GLY A 119 -7.28 7.33 4.18
N GLN A 120 -8.16 6.49 4.73
CA GLN A 120 -9.31 6.93 5.53
C GLN A 120 -8.86 7.61 6.84
N SER A 121 -7.86 7.05 7.52
CA SER A 121 -7.28 7.64 8.73
C SER A 121 -6.63 9.00 8.43
N ALA A 122 -5.85 9.09 7.35
CA ALA A 122 -5.26 10.32 6.83
C ALA A 122 -6.31 11.40 6.55
N TYR A 123 -7.39 11.02 5.86
CA TYR A 123 -8.51 11.93 5.58
C TYR A 123 -9.20 12.40 6.86
N ALA A 124 -9.49 11.49 7.80
CA ALA A 124 -10.11 11.83 9.07
C ALA A 124 -9.25 12.78 9.92
N LYS A 125 -7.93 12.55 9.99
CA LYS A 125 -6.96 13.45 10.67
C LYS A 125 -6.97 14.84 10.05
N SER A 126 -7.02 14.93 8.72
CA SER A 126 -7.02 16.20 7.98
C SER A 126 -8.32 16.99 8.24
N PHE A 127 -9.48 16.32 8.23
CA PHE A 127 -10.77 16.95 8.50
C PHE A 127 -10.90 17.42 9.96
N ALA A 128 -10.49 16.59 10.92
CA ALA A 128 -10.50 16.92 12.34
C ALA A 128 -9.59 18.12 12.70
N SER A 129 -8.64 18.45 11.83
CA SER A 129 -7.71 19.57 12.02
C SER A 129 -8.19 20.87 11.37
N SER A 130 -9.25 20.80 10.55
CA SER A 130 -9.85 21.93 9.83
C SER A 130 -11.09 22.53 10.50
N MET A 131 -11.63 21.89 11.54
CA MET A 131 -12.71 22.38 12.41
C MET A 131 -12.14 22.92 13.73
#